data_AF-A0A966TPU8-F1
#
_entry.id   AF-A0A966TPU8-F1
#
_cell.length_a   1.000
_cell.length_b   1.000
_cell.length_c   1.000
_cell.angle_alpha   90.00
_cell.angle_beta   90.00
_cell.angle_gamma   90.00
#
_symmetry.space_group_name_H-M   'P 1'
#
loop_
_entity.id
_entity.type
_entity.pdbx_description
1 polymer ?
#
loop_
_entity_poly.entity_id
_entity_poly.type
_entity_poly.pdbx_seq_one_letter_code
_entity_poly.pdbx_strand_id
1 'polypeptide(L)'
;MLLLVAAMSVVVSPWSQQQIIAFEEELRARGDARRVTLGQFRESHSGSTVFFIENPDAANGRTGSVFVRSVQPNGSYSVVASLSGRFEIDSESQSWVVLERGYRADFTPGILESRLTQFDLYRLRSESSIPSVSSDFPVKAVSTLELLARSDPPASGQKLVRLGLPLLTLSLGLLAFPLALRSTRSTKSLNLIIALIVYLLSTNLLTSFALIVNQGWLSFELAIWPLPAALMLIALLSIWLRAR
;
A
#
# COMPACT_ATOMS: atom_id res chain seq x y z
N MET A 1 -5.63 -25.68 -16.05
CA MET A 1 -5.88 -24.76 -14.91
C MET A 1 -4.68 -23.86 -14.63
N LEU A 2 -3.46 -24.39 -14.42
CA LEU A 2 -2.26 -23.57 -14.17
C LEU A 2 -1.95 -22.53 -15.25
N LEU A 3 -1.97 -22.92 -16.52
CA LEU A 3 -1.77 -21.99 -17.65
C LEU A 3 -2.83 -20.87 -17.68
N LEU A 4 -4.06 -21.18 -17.27
CA LEU A 4 -5.15 -20.21 -17.21
C LEU A 4 -4.95 -19.21 -16.06
N VAL A 5 -4.50 -19.68 -14.89
CA VAL A 5 -4.12 -18.81 -13.76
C VAL A 5 -2.93 -17.91 -14.13
N ALA A 6 -1.91 -18.46 -14.78
CA ALA A 6 -0.76 -17.69 -15.25
C ALA A 6 -1.18 -16.61 -16.26
N ALA A 7 -1.99 -16.97 -17.26
CA ALA A 7 -2.50 -16.03 -18.26
C ALA A 7 -3.36 -14.91 -17.63
N MET A 8 -4.25 -15.27 -16.69
CA MET A 8 -5.07 -14.30 -15.96
C MET A 8 -4.21 -13.34 -15.11
N SER A 9 -3.19 -13.86 -14.44
CA SER A 9 -2.30 -13.06 -13.60
C SER A 9 -1.41 -12.12 -14.43
N VAL A 10 -0.88 -12.59 -15.55
CA VAL A 10 0.10 -11.84 -16.37
C VAL A 10 -0.56 -10.85 -17.33
N VAL A 11 -1.76 -11.16 -17.84
CA VAL A 11 -2.40 -10.36 -18.89
C VAL A 11 -3.63 -9.63 -18.37
N VAL A 12 -4.54 -10.35 -17.70
CA VAL A 12 -5.84 -9.77 -17.30
C VAL A 12 -5.72 -8.86 -16.09
N SER A 13 -4.87 -9.22 -15.12
CA SER A 13 -4.63 -8.38 -13.95
C SER A 13 -4.11 -6.97 -14.32
N PRO A 14 -3.02 -6.81 -15.10
CA PRO A 14 -2.54 -5.46 -15.45
C PRO A 14 -3.53 -4.72 -16.35
N TRP A 15 -4.19 -5.39 -17.29
CA TRP A 15 -5.20 -4.75 -18.14
C TRP A 15 -6.38 -4.19 -17.32
N SER A 16 -6.89 -4.98 -16.36
CA SER A 16 -7.96 -4.51 -15.46
C SER A 16 -7.51 -3.33 -14.61
N GLN A 17 -6.27 -3.33 -14.11
CA GLN A 17 -5.74 -2.22 -13.33
C GLN A 17 -5.58 -0.96 -14.19
N GLN A 18 -5.10 -1.09 -15.43
CA GLN A 18 -5.01 0.02 -16.39
C GLN A 18 -6.38 0.62 -16.69
N GLN A 19 -7.40 -0.20 -16.90
CA GLN A 19 -8.76 0.28 -17.18
C GLN A 19 -9.36 1.02 -15.98
N ILE A 20 -9.12 0.54 -14.76
CA ILE A 20 -9.54 1.22 -13.53
C ILE A 20 -8.87 2.60 -13.45
N ILE A 21 -7.57 2.68 -13.71
CA ILE A 21 -6.84 3.97 -13.69
C ILE A 21 -7.37 4.91 -14.78
N ALA A 22 -7.52 4.44 -16.02
CA ALA A 22 -8.02 5.28 -17.11
C ALA A 22 -9.44 5.80 -16.82
N PHE A 23 -10.30 4.98 -16.23
CA PHE A 23 -11.64 5.38 -15.82
C PHE A 23 -11.61 6.36 -14.63
N GLU A 24 -10.73 6.16 -13.65
CA GLU A 24 -10.52 7.13 -12.58
C GLU A 24 -10.00 8.46 -13.09
N GLU A 25 -9.04 8.46 -14.01
CA GLU A 25 -8.49 9.66 -14.63
C GLU A 25 -9.56 10.39 -15.45
N GLU A 26 -10.36 9.67 -16.22
CA GLU A 26 -11.48 10.23 -16.95
C GLU A 26 -12.56 10.79 -16.02
N LEU A 27 -12.85 10.13 -14.88
CA LEU A 27 -13.75 10.66 -13.85
C LEU A 27 -13.18 11.91 -13.19
N ARG A 28 -11.87 11.95 -12.91
CA ARG A 28 -11.18 13.14 -12.38
C ARG A 28 -11.18 14.29 -13.40
N ALA A 29 -11.08 13.98 -14.69
CA ALA A 29 -11.10 14.98 -15.77
C ALA A 29 -12.51 15.49 -16.08
N ARG A 30 -13.54 14.64 -15.97
CA ARG A 30 -14.94 14.97 -16.26
C ARG A 30 -15.70 15.52 -15.05
N GLY A 31 -15.25 15.25 -13.83
CA GLY A 31 -15.88 15.72 -12.61
C GLY A 31 -14.83 16.16 -11.60
N ASP A 32 -14.83 17.45 -11.26
CA ASP A 32 -14.33 18.07 -10.04
C ASP A 32 -13.08 17.43 -9.38
N ALA A 33 -12.05 18.26 -9.18
CA ALA A 33 -10.92 18.03 -8.28
C ALA A 33 -11.35 17.81 -6.80
N ARG A 34 -12.10 16.75 -6.52
CA ARG A 34 -12.65 16.41 -5.21
C ARG A 34 -12.24 14.99 -4.89
N ARG A 35 -11.15 14.88 -4.12
CA ARG A 35 -10.90 13.81 -3.11
C ARG A 35 -9.50 13.90 -2.48
N VAL A 36 -9.04 15.10 -2.16
CA VAL A 36 -8.63 15.29 -0.76
C VAL A 36 -9.95 15.51 -0.02
N THR A 37 -10.15 14.94 1.16
CA THR A 37 -11.39 15.14 1.91
C THR A 37 -11.43 16.58 2.42
N LEU A 38 -11.92 17.49 1.59
CA LEU A 38 -11.89 18.92 1.79
C LEU A 38 -12.99 19.33 2.76
N GLY A 39 -12.67 20.22 3.71
CA GLY A 39 -13.60 20.64 4.76
C GLY A 39 -13.78 19.66 5.93
N GLN A 40 -12.96 18.60 6.04
CA GLN A 40 -12.96 17.70 7.20
C GLN A 40 -11.60 17.70 7.90
N PHE A 41 -11.64 17.66 9.23
CA PHE A 41 -10.45 17.46 10.04
C PHE A 41 -9.95 16.03 9.86
N ARG A 42 -8.69 15.87 9.42
CA ARG A 42 -8.03 14.59 9.29
C ARG A 42 -6.91 14.46 10.31
N GLU A 43 -6.91 13.35 11.02
CA GLU A 43 -5.91 13.03 12.02
C GLU A 43 -4.80 12.15 11.42
N SER A 44 -3.56 12.41 11.82
CA SER A 44 -2.39 11.56 11.51
C SER A 44 -2.57 10.18 12.13
N HIS A 45 -1.92 9.16 11.56
CA HIS A 45 -1.91 7.80 12.13
C HIS A 45 -1.43 7.76 13.59
N SER A 46 -0.60 8.73 13.99
CA SER A 46 -0.10 8.88 15.37
C SER A 46 -1.08 9.55 16.33
N GLY A 47 -2.20 10.11 15.85
CA GLY A 47 -3.12 10.94 16.64
C GLY A 47 -2.57 12.33 17.02
N SER A 48 -1.27 12.56 16.79
CA SER A 48 -0.59 13.76 17.28
C SER A 48 -0.79 14.99 16.39
N THR A 49 -1.25 14.83 15.15
CA THR A 49 -1.42 15.97 14.22
C THR A 49 -2.77 15.92 13.52
N VAL A 50 -3.49 17.04 13.51
CA VAL A 50 -4.77 17.22 12.83
C VAL A 50 -4.62 18.27 11.74
N PHE A 51 -5.04 17.94 10.53
CA PHE A 51 -5.02 18.81 9.36
C PHE A 51 -6.44 19.16 8.92
N PHE A 52 -6.65 20.41 8.55
CA PHE A 52 -7.84 20.89 7.86
C PHE A 52 -7.40 21.73 6.68
N ILE A 53 -7.94 21.42 5.51
CA ILE A 53 -7.63 22.14 4.27
C ILE A 53 -8.95 22.48 3.61
N GLU A 54 -9.15 23.78 3.41
CA GLU A 54 -10.26 24.33 2.64
C GLU A 54 -10.00 24.18 1.14
N ASN A 55 -11.08 24.05 0.37
CA ASN A 55 -11.12 23.69 -1.05
C ASN A 55 -9.98 24.34 -1.87
N PRO A 56 -9.10 23.56 -2.54
CA PRO A 56 -8.11 24.12 -3.44
C PRO A 56 -8.79 24.71 -4.65
N ASP A 57 -8.29 25.84 -5.11
CA ASP A 57 -8.58 26.32 -6.45
C ASP A 57 -7.81 25.42 -7.43
N ALA A 58 -8.55 24.49 -8.04
CA ALA A 58 -8.00 23.39 -8.84
C ALA A 58 -7.16 23.87 -10.04
N ALA A 59 -7.36 25.12 -10.48
CA ALA A 59 -6.64 25.69 -11.62
C ALA A 59 -5.16 25.98 -11.32
N ASN A 60 -4.80 26.25 -10.06
CA ASN A 60 -3.48 26.82 -9.72
C ASN A 60 -2.66 26.01 -8.70
N GLY A 61 -3.13 24.83 -8.26
CA GLY A 61 -2.40 24.02 -7.27
C GLY A 61 -2.28 24.68 -5.88
N ARG A 62 -3.07 25.74 -5.64
CA ARG A 62 -3.14 26.44 -4.36
C ARG A 62 -4.23 25.81 -3.51
N THR A 63 -3.90 25.49 -2.27
CA THR A 63 -4.88 25.14 -1.25
C THR A 63 -5.46 26.43 -0.68
N GLY A 64 -6.74 26.44 -0.34
CA GLY A 64 -7.37 27.53 0.41
C GLY A 64 -6.81 27.61 1.84
N SER A 65 -7.64 28.05 2.79
CA SER A 65 -7.27 28.13 4.19
C SER A 65 -6.79 26.77 4.72
N VAL A 66 -5.58 26.75 5.30
CA VAL A 66 -5.00 25.57 5.92
C VAL A 66 -4.89 25.78 7.41
N PHE A 67 -5.29 24.78 8.17
CA PHE A 67 -5.16 24.72 9.61
C PHE A 67 -4.49 23.41 10.01
N VAL A 68 -3.45 23.49 10.84
CA VAL A 68 -2.70 22.34 11.35
C VAL A 68 -2.57 22.48 12.85
N ARG A 69 -2.97 21.45 13.59
CA ARG A 69 -2.69 21.32 15.02
C ARG A 69 -1.72 20.16 15.21
N SER A 70 -0.58 20.39 15.84
CA SER A 70 0.37 19.33 16.20
C SER A 70 0.61 19.31 17.70
N VAL A 71 0.57 18.13 18.30
CA VAL A 71 0.81 17.88 19.73
C VAL A 71 2.14 17.15 19.85
N GLN A 72 3.08 17.73 20.59
CA GLN A 72 4.37 17.13 20.90
C GLN A 72 4.26 16.16 22.10
N PRO A 73 5.18 15.18 22.21
CA PRO A 73 5.18 14.20 23.30
C PRO A 73 5.28 14.80 24.70
N ASN A 74 5.85 16.00 24.82
CA ASN A 74 5.94 16.76 26.07
C ASN A 74 4.62 17.47 26.45
N GLY A 75 3.53 17.23 25.71
CA GLY A 75 2.21 17.86 25.89
C GLY A 75 2.10 19.27 25.30
N SER A 76 3.18 19.86 24.80
CA SER A 76 3.12 21.13 24.06
C SER A 76 2.35 20.96 22.77
N TYR A 77 1.60 21.96 22.36
CA TYR A 77 0.88 21.92 21.09
C TYR A 77 1.09 23.21 20.30
N SER A 78 1.18 23.04 18.99
CA SER A 78 1.31 24.12 18.03
C SER A 78 0.08 24.15 17.13
N VAL A 79 -0.39 25.36 16.84
CA VAL A 79 -1.49 25.63 15.92
C VAL A 79 -0.95 26.52 14.81
N VAL A 80 -1.04 26.06 13.58
CA VAL A 80 -0.60 26.78 12.39
C VAL A 80 -1.82 27.04 11.53
N ALA A 81 -2.05 28.31 11.19
CA ALA A 81 -3.15 28.72 10.33
C ALA A 81 -2.60 29.62 9.21
N SER A 82 -3.05 29.39 7.98
CA SER A 82 -2.68 30.18 6.81
C SER A 82 -3.86 30.26 5.84
N LEU A 83 -3.97 31.37 5.12
CA LEU A 83 -5.01 31.60 4.11
C LEU A 83 -4.71 30.91 2.76
N SER A 84 -3.45 30.51 2.54
CA SER A 84 -3.04 29.89 1.28
C SER A 84 -1.92 28.90 1.55
N GLY A 85 -2.06 27.70 1.01
CA GLY A 85 -0.98 26.71 0.99
C GLY A 85 -0.76 26.16 -0.40
N ARG A 86 0.29 25.35 -0.55
CA ARG A 86 0.54 24.53 -1.73
C ARG A 86 1.27 23.27 -1.32
N PHE A 87 1.05 22.20 -2.06
CA PHE A 87 1.79 20.96 -1.90
C PHE A 87 3.00 20.98 -2.83
N GLU A 88 4.19 20.75 -2.28
CA GLU A 88 5.43 20.56 -3.05
C GLU A 88 5.92 19.13 -2.79
N ILE A 89 6.26 18.41 -3.86
CA ILE A 89 6.99 17.15 -3.77
C ILE A 89 8.42 17.47 -4.17
N ASP A 90 9.37 17.19 -3.29
CA ASP A 90 10.78 17.39 -3.59
C ASP A 90 11.29 16.28 -4.54
N SER A 91 12.42 16.54 -5.18
CA SER A 91 13.20 15.59 -5.99
C SER A 91 13.49 14.27 -5.29
N GLU A 92 13.55 14.25 -3.94
CA GLU A 92 13.68 13.05 -3.11
C GLU A 92 12.33 12.35 -2.78
N SER A 93 11.25 12.69 -3.49
CA SER A 93 9.90 12.15 -3.27
C SER A 93 9.32 12.42 -1.86
N GLN A 94 9.82 13.46 -1.18
CA GLN A 94 9.27 13.90 0.10
C GLN A 94 8.15 14.92 -0.11
N SER A 95 7.01 14.70 0.54
CA SER A 95 5.86 15.60 0.47
C SER A 95 5.96 16.72 1.50
N TRP A 96 5.91 17.96 1.02
CA TRP A 96 5.94 19.17 1.81
C TRP A 96 4.63 19.95 1.64
N VAL A 97 4.17 20.54 2.73
CA VAL A 97 3.09 21.53 2.71
C VAL A 97 3.73 22.89 2.93
N VAL A 98 3.67 23.74 1.91
CA VAL A 98 4.18 25.11 1.98
C VAL A 98 3.01 26.04 2.24
N LEU A 99 3.03 26.70 3.39
CA LEU A 99 2.03 27.67 3.82
C LEU A 99 2.56 29.08 3.58
N GLU A 100 1.73 29.95 3.04
CA GLU A 100 2.06 31.34 2.75
C GLU A 100 1.28 32.27 3.68
N ARG A 101 1.95 33.32 4.20
CA ARG A 101 1.34 34.42 4.98
C ARG A 101 0.39 33.90 6.07
N GLY A 102 0.95 33.30 7.10
CA GLY A 102 0.20 32.68 8.18
C GLY A 102 0.75 32.97 9.57
N TYR A 103 0.11 32.35 10.54
CA TYR A 103 0.43 32.46 11.95
C TYR A 103 0.64 31.09 12.56
N ARG A 104 1.63 30.99 13.44
CA ARG A 104 1.89 29.83 14.28
C ARG A 104 1.80 30.26 15.73
N ALA A 105 0.93 29.61 16.49
CA ALA A 105 0.82 29.78 17.93
C ALA A 105 1.32 28.51 18.62
N ASP A 106 2.36 28.64 19.43
CA ASP A 106 2.88 27.55 20.27
C ASP A 106 2.40 27.72 21.71
N PHE A 107 1.92 26.62 22.29
CA PHE A 107 1.39 26.55 23.64
C PHE A 107 2.11 25.47 24.45
N THR A 108 2.50 25.82 25.68
CA THR A 108 3.17 24.91 26.62
C THR A 108 2.26 24.63 27.82
N PRO A 109 1.99 23.36 28.19
CA PRO A 109 1.17 23.03 29.34
C PRO A 109 1.71 23.65 30.63
N GLY A 110 0.83 24.27 31.41
CA GLY A 110 1.18 24.84 32.72
C GLY A 110 1.82 26.23 32.69
N ILE A 111 2.09 26.80 31.51
CA ILE A 111 2.58 28.17 31.35
C ILE A 111 1.53 28.97 30.58
N LEU A 112 1.14 30.15 31.08
CA LEU A 112 0.16 31.02 30.41
C LEU A 112 0.78 31.83 29.25
N GLU A 113 2.08 31.67 29.00
CA GLU A 113 2.80 32.32 27.91
C GLU A 113 2.51 31.58 26.61
N SER A 114 2.02 32.31 25.62
CA SER A 114 1.84 31.82 24.26
C SER A 114 2.84 32.51 23.35
N ARG A 115 3.46 31.75 22.44
CA ARG A 115 4.36 32.31 21.43
C ARG A 115 3.61 32.39 20.11
N LEU A 116 3.33 33.62 19.66
CA LEU A 116 2.75 33.86 18.33
C LEU A 116 3.87 34.26 17.37
N THR A 117 4.01 33.48 16.30
CA THR A 117 4.98 33.72 15.22
C THR A 117 4.22 33.99 13.93
N GLN A 118 4.44 35.15 13.32
CA GLN A 118 3.98 35.43 11.97
C GLN A 118 5.05 34.97 10.97
N PHE A 119 4.63 34.32 9.89
CA PHE A 119 5.53 33.86 8.84
C PHE A 119 4.99 34.23 7.46
N ASP A 120 5.91 34.56 6.55
CA ASP A 120 5.57 34.74 5.13
C ASP A 120 5.56 33.40 4.40
N LEU A 121 6.47 32.49 4.76
CA LEU A 121 6.56 31.16 4.18
C LEU A 121 6.94 30.16 5.26
N TYR A 122 6.14 29.10 5.39
CA TYR A 122 6.36 28.05 6.38
C TYR A 122 6.21 26.68 5.73
N ARG A 123 7.28 25.89 5.80
CA ARG A 123 7.32 24.53 5.24
C ARG A 123 7.14 23.51 6.34
N LEU A 124 6.05 22.73 6.24
CA LEU A 124 5.81 21.58 7.09
C LEU A 124 6.17 20.32 6.32
N ARG A 125 7.02 19.47 6.92
CA ARG A 125 7.23 18.12 6.42
C ARG A 125 5.96 17.32 6.70
N SER A 126 5.38 16.71 5.66
CA SER A 126 4.27 15.80 5.84
C SER A 126 4.82 14.47 6.38
N GLU A 127 5.00 14.39 7.70
CA GLU A 127 5.55 13.20 8.38
C GLU A 127 4.54 12.05 8.44
N SER A 128 3.26 12.39 8.36
CA SER A 128 2.24 11.47 7.90
C SER A 128 2.22 11.54 6.39
N SER A 129 2.23 10.39 5.74
CA SER A 129 1.52 10.25 4.48
C SER A 129 0.13 10.86 4.66
N ILE A 130 -0.06 12.15 4.34
CA ILE A 130 -1.25 12.49 3.57
C ILE A 130 -1.11 11.52 2.42
N PRO A 131 -1.98 10.51 2.29
CA PRO A 131 -1.88 9.62 1.16
C PRO A 131 -2.06 10.55 -0.03
N SER A 132 -0.95 10.99 -0.62
CA SER A 132 -0.89 11.29 -2.02
C SER A 132 -1.42 10.01 -2.62
N VAL A 133 -2.64 10.08 -3.12
CA VAL A 133 -3.41 8.98 -3.71
C VAL A 133 -2.73 8.50 -5.01
N SER A 134 -1.41 8.62 -5.12
CA SER A 134 -0.70 8.63 -6.40
C SER A 134 0.64 7.90 -6.43
N SER A 135 1.22 7.41 -5.32
CA SER A 135 2.51 6.71 -5.40
C SER A 135 2.46 5.17 -5.31
N ASP A 136 1.44 4.58 -4.67
CA ASP A 136 1.29 3.11 -4.58
C ASP A 136 0.47 2.51 -5.74
N PHE A 137 -0.31 3.35 -6.43
CA PHE A 137 -1.18 2.97 -7.54
C PHE A 137 -0.49 2.71 -8.90
N PRO A 138 0.58 3.42 -9.32
CA PRO A 138 1.10 3.26 -10.67
C PRO A 138 1.75 1.90 -10.91
N VAL A 139 2.40 1.30 -9.90
CA VAL A 139 3.17 0.06 -10.08
C VAL A 139 2.24 -1.13 -10.39
N LYS A 140 1.00 -1.15 -9.88
CA LYS A 140 0.01 -2.24 -10.11
C LYS A 140 -0.49 -2.29 -11.55
N ALA A 141 -0.51 -1.15 -12.22
CA ALA A 141 -0.95 -1.04 -13.60
C ALA A 141 0.18 -1.14 -14.63
N VAL A 142 1.44 -1.24 -14.19
CA VAL A 142 2.57 -1.45 -15.11
C VAL A 142 2.40 -2.78 -15.84
N SER A 143 2.57 -2.72 -17.16
CA SER A 143 2.51 -3.89 -18.03
C SER A 143 3.56 -4.92 -17.60
N THR A 144 3.29 -6.23 -17.76
CA THR A 144 4.20 -7.25 -17.21
C THR A 144 5.59 -7.20 -17.85
N LEU A 145 5.69 -6.85 -19.14
CA LEU A 145 6.96 -6.71 -19.86
C LEU A 145 7.80 -5.54 -19.33
N GLU A 146 7.16 -4.40 -19.09
CA GLU A 146 7.81 -3.21 -18.54
C GLU A 146 8.18 -3.42 -17.06
N LEU A 147 7.34 -4.13 -16.32
CA LEU A 147 7.63 -4.52 -14.94
C LEU A 147 8.88 -5.39 -14.87
N LEU A 148 9.06 -6.34 -15.78
CA LEU A 148 10.24 -7.21 -15.87
C LEU A 148 11.55 -6.45 -16.06
N ALA A 149 11.53 -5.36 -16.83
CA ALA A 149 12.69 -4.49 -17.08
C ALA A 149 13.04 -3.57 -15.91
N ARG A 150 12.09 -3.33 -15.00
CA ARG A 150 12.26 -2.43 -13.84
C ARG A 150 12.86 -3.16 -12.63
N SER A 151 13.88 -2.59 -11.98
CA SER A 151 14.60 -3.21 -10.85
C SER A 151 14.33 -2.54 -9.50
N ASP A 152 13.32 -1.69 -9.42
CA ASP A 152 12.94 -0.99 -8.19
C ASP A 152 12.28 -1.94 -7.17
N PRO A 153 12.43 -1.67 -5.85
CA PRO A 153 11.80 -2.46 -4.79
C PRO A 153 10.28 -2.69 -4.98
N PRO A 154 9.45 -1.67 -5.31
CA PRO A 154 8.03 -1.88 -5.55
C PRO A 154 7.73 -2.75 -6.76
N ALA A 155 8.50 -2.63 -7.86
CA ALA A 155 8.33 -3.52 -8.99
C ALA A 155 8.69 -4.97 -8.64
N SER A 156 9.72 -5.17 -7.82
CA SER A 156 10.16 -6.48 -7.36
C SER A 156 9.09 -7.19 -6.51
N GLY A 157 8.39 -6.46 -5.64
CA GLY A 157 7.24 -6.98 -4.90
C GLY A 157 6.10 -7.44 -5.83
N GLN A 158 5.86 -6.72 -6.92
CA GLN A 158 4.84 -7.12 -7.89
C GLN A 158 5.24 -8.29 -8.76
N LYS A 159 6.50 -8.38 -9.17
CA LYS A 159 7.04 -9.58 -9.83
C LYS A 159 6.81 -10.79 -8.95
N LEU A 160 7.05 -10.66 -7.64
CA LEU A 160 6.85 -11.74 -6.67
C LEU A 160 5.40 -12.21 -6.64
N VAL A 161 4.43 -11.31 -6.60
CA VAL A 161 3.01 -11.71 -6.60
C VAL A 161 2.63 -12.37 -7.92
N ARG A 162 2.98 -11.75 -9.06
CA ARG A 162 2.59 -12.24 -10.39
C ARG A 162 3.22 -13.60 -10.73
N LEU A 163 4.49 -13.82 -10.36
CA LEU A 163 5.20 -15.10 -10.58
C LEU A 163 4.97 -16.12 -9.46
N GLY A 164 4.71 -15.65 -8.24
CA GLY A 164 4.44 -16.50 -7.08
C GLY A 164 3.06 -17.17 -7.14
N LEU A 165 2.04 -16.50 -7.69
CA LEU A 165 0.70 -17.06 -7.90
C LEU A 165 0.69 -18.38 -8.69
N PRO A 166 1.31 -18.47 -9.89
CA PRO A 166 1.35 -19.73 -10.64
C PRO A 166 2.21 -20.79 -9.95
N LEU A 167 3.34 -20.41 -9.33
CA LEU A 167 4.17 -21.34 -8.56
C LEU A 167 3.41 -21.93 -7.37
N LEU A 168 2.71 -21.11 -6.60
CA LEU A 168 1.86 -21.57 -5.51
C LEU A 168 0.75 -22.50 -5.99
N THR A 169 0.13 -22.17 -7.12
CA THR A 169 -0.93 -23.00 -7.72
C THR A 169 -0.37 -24.39 -8.07
N LEU A 170 0.85 -24.47 -8.59
CA LEU A 170 1.54 -25.73 -8.86
C LEU A 170 1.78 -26.52 -7.56
N SER A 171 2.39 -25.88 -6.55
CA SER A 171 2.72 -26.54 -5.28
C SER A 171 1.47 -27.02 -4.54
N LEU A 172 0.42 -26.22 -4.48
CA LEU A 172 -0.86 -26.58 -3.84
C LEU A 172 -1.59 -27.66 -4.62
N GLY A 173 -1.55 -27.63 -5.96
CA GLY A 173 -2.09 -28.71 -6.79
C GLY A 173 -1.42 -30.05 -6.50
N LEU A 174 -0.09 -30.04 -6.30
CA LEU A 174 0.67 -31.22 -5.91
C LEU A 174 0.29 -31.72 -4.50
N LEU A 175 0.15 -30.80 -3.55
CA LEU A 175 -0.28 -31.09 -2.17
C LEU A 175 -1.72 -31.63 -2.11
N ALA A 176 -2.60 -31.20 -3.01
CA ALA A 176 -3.99 -31.64 -3.04
C ALA A 176 -4.13 -33.13 -3.36
N PHE A 177 -3.19 -33.72 -4.11
CA PHE A 177 -3.20 -35.14 -4.47
C PHE A 177 -3.21 -36.09 -3.26
N PRO A 178 -2.25 -36.04 -2.32
CA PRO A 178 -2.26 -36.87 -1.11
C PRO A 178 -3.45 -36.59 -0.19
N LEU A 179 -3.92 -35.33 -0.11
CA LEU A 179 -5.09 -34.93 0.68
C LEU A 179 -6.40 -35.54 0.13
N ALA A 180 -6.57 -35.61 -1.19
CA ALA A 180 -7.79 -36.13 -1.81
C ALA A 180 -7.94 -37.65 -1.63
N LEU A 181 -6.84 -38.39 -1.66
CA LEU A 181 -6.85 -39.86 -1.71
C LEU A 181 -7.11 -40.55 -0.35
N ARG A 182 -7.05 -39.85 0.78
CA ARG A 182 -7.32 -40.41 2.14
C ARG A 182 -8.77 -40.17 2.60
N SER A 183 -9.66 -39.76 1.71
CA SER A 183 -11.00 -39.32 2.09
C SER A 183 -11.95 -40.51 2.30
N THR A 184 -12.16 -40.94 3.55
CA THR A 184 -13.37 -41.68 3.94
C THR A 184 -14.51 -40.67 4.10
N ARG A 185 -15.77 -41.11 4.09
CA ARG A 185 -16.94 -40.20 4.06
C ARG A 185 -16.92 -39.10 5.16
N SER A 186 -16.31 -39.40 6.31
CA SER A 186 -16.14 -38.48 7.44
C SER A 186 -14.91 -37.54 7.34
N THR A 187 -13.81 -37.97 6.71
CA THR A 187 -12.57 -37.16 6.61
C THR A 187 -12.55 -36.21 5.41
N LYS A 188 -13.53 -36.29 4.51
CA LYS A 188 -13.68 -35.37 3.37
C LYS A 188 -13.78 -33.90 3.78
N SER A 189 -14.61 -33.58 4.79
CA SER A 189 -14.78 -32.21 5.27
C SER A 189 -13.53 -31.67 5.96
N LEU A 190 -12.84 -32.52 6.75
CA LEU A 190 -11.59 -32.14 7.42
C LEU A 190 -10.49 -31.83 6.40
N ASN A 191 -10.34 -32.62 5.34
CA ASN A 191 -9.35 -32.38 4.29
C ASN A 191 -9.64 -31.10 3.51
N LEU A 192 -10.92 -30.74 3.31
CA LEU A 192 -11.30 -29.46 2.69
C LEU A 192 -10.94 -28.27 3.60
N ILE A 193 -11.18 -28.36 4.90
CA ILE A 193 -10.80 -27.32 5.87
C ILE A 193 -9.28 -27.16 5.90
N ILE A 194 -8.53 -28.26 5.95
CA ILE A 194 -7.05 -28.23 5.91
C ILE A 194 -6.56 -27.59 4.61
N ALA A 195 -7.10 -27.99 3.46
CA ALA A 195 -6.73 -27.42 2.17
C ALA A 195 -7.03 -25.91 2.10
N LEU A 196 -8.17 -25.47 2.64
CA LEU A 196 -8.54 -24.06 2.72
C LEU A 196 -7.58 -23.27 3.61
N ILE A 197 -7.23 -23.79 4.80
CA ILE A 197 -6.28 -23.15 5.71
C ILE A 197 -4.91 -23.02 5.06
N VAL A 198 -4.40 -24.10 4.45
CA VAL A 198 -3.11 -24.08 3.76
C VAL A 198 -3.12 -23.08 2.60
N TYR A 199 -4.21 -23.03 1.83
CA TYR A 199 -4.38 -22.04 0.77
C TYR A 199 -4.33 -20.61 1.33
N LEU A 200 -5.18 -20.29 2.32
CA LEU A 200 -5.25 -18.96 2.93
C LEU A 200 -3.91 -18.55 3.52
N LEU A 201 -3.24 -19.45 4.24
CA LEU A 201 -1.94 -19.17 4.84
C LEU A 201 -0.90 -18.90 3.75
N SER A 202 -0.86 -19.71 2.69
CA SER A 202 0.09 -19.57 1.59
C SER A 202 -0.11 -18.26 0.82
N THR A 203 -1.36 -17.89 0.52
CA THR A 203 -1.65 -16.62 -0.20
C THR A 203 -1.33 -15.40 0.65
N ASN A 204 -1.62 -15.45 1.96
CA ASN A 204 -1.27 -14.37 2.88
C ASN A 204 0.25 -14.25 3.01
N LEU A 205 0.98 -15.36 3.18
CA LEU A 205 2.45 -15.34 3.25
C LEU A 205 3.08 -14.77 1.99
N LEU A 206 2.60 -15.15 0.80
CA LEU A 206 3.11 -14.59 -0.45
C LEU A 206 2.92 -13.07 -0.51
N THR A 207 1.75 -12.59 -0.09
CA THR A 207 1.44 -11.16 -0.06
C THR A 207 2.31 -10.43 0.97
N SER A 208 2.53 -11.02 2.15
CA SER A 208 3.45 -10.49 3.17
C SER A 208 4.89 -10.41 2.67
N PHE A 209 5.41 -11.47 2.04
CA PHE A 209 6.74 -11.42 1.45
C PHE A 209 6.84 -10.36 0.35
N ALA A 210 5.80 -10.17 -0.46
CA ALA A 210 5.78 -9.12 -1.47
C ALA A 210 5.87 -7.73 -0.84
N LEU A 211 5.23 -7.50 0.31
CA LEU A 211 5.33 -6.25 1.05
C LEU A 211 6.73 -6.02 1.62
N ILE A 212 7.37 -7.06 2.16
CA ILE A 212 8.75 -6.97 2.69
C ILE A 212 9.74 -6.66 1.56
N VAL A 213 9.56 -7.27 0.38
CA VAL A 213 10.35 -6.98 -0.83
C VAL A 213 10.08 -5.56 -1.32
N ASN A 214 8.82 -5.10 -1.31
CA ASN A 214 8.44 -3.74 -1.67
C ASN A 214 9.15 -2.70 -0.78
N GLN A 215 9.29 -2.99 0.51
CA GLN A 215 10.03 -2.14 1.46
C GLN A 215 11.56 -2.20 1.28
N GLY A 216 12.08 -3.11 0.44
CA GLY A 216 13.51 -3.26 0.16
C GLY A 216 14.29 -4.08 1.19
N TRP A 217 13.60 -4.75 2.13
CA TRP A 217 14.25 -5.48 3.22
C TRP A 217 14.76 -6.86 2.78
N LEU A 218 14.20 -7.40 1.70
CA LEU A 218 14.50 -8.74 1.21
C LEU A 218 14.56 -8.74 -0.31
N SER A 219 15.55 -9.42 -0.89
CA SER A 219 15.71 -9.52 -2.34
C SER A 219 14.65 -10.45 -2.94
N PHE A 220 14.18 -10.14 -4.16
CA PHE A 220 13.20 -10.92 -4.89
C PHE A 220 13.55 -12.43 -4.98
N GLU A 221 14.82 -12.75 -5.25
CA GLU A 221 15.29 -14.13 -5.41
C GLU A 221 15.13 -14.95 -4.12
N LEU A 222 15.39 -14.35 -2.95
CA LEU A 222 15.21 -15.03 -1.67
C LEU A 222 13.73 -15.15 -1.29
N ALA A 223 12.88 -14.24 -1.75
CA ALA A 223 11.46 -14.22 -1.41
C ALA A 223 10.63 -15.25 -2.19
N ILE A 224 11.00 -15.54 -3.46
CA ILE A 224 10.13 -16.31 -4.36
C ILE A 224 10.16 -17.82 -4.11
N TRP A 225 11.32 -18.37 -3.74
CA TRP A 225 11.52 -19.81 -3.64
C TRP A 225 11.07 -20.49 -2.33
N PRO A 226 11.27 -19.93 -1.13
CA PRO A 226 11.12 -20.70 0.11
C PRO A 226 9.71 -21.20 0.32
N LEU A 227 8.69 -20.40 -0.03
CA LEU A 227 7.29 -20.76 0.16
C LEU A 227 6.83 -21.88 -0.82
N PRO A 228 6.98 -21.74 -2.15
CA PRO A 228 6.66 -22.83 -3.08
C PRO A 228 7.49 -24.10 -2.83
N ALA A 229 8.77 -23.96 -2.50
CA ALA A 229 9.67 -25.10 -2.24
C ALA A 229 9.26 -25.87 -0.98
N ALA A 230 8.93 -25.19 0.11
CA ALA A 230 8.45 -25.82 1.33
C ALA A 230 7.16 -26.62 1.08
N LEU A 231 6.19 -26.05 0.35
CA LEU A 231 4.94 -26.73 0.01
C LEU A 231 5.18 -27.96 -0.87
N MET A 232 6.09 -27.87 -1.86
CA MET A 232 6.45 -29.02 -2.69
C MET A 232 7.14 -30.12 -1.88
N LEU A 233 8.01 -29.76 -0.94
CA LEU A 233 8.69 -30.72 -0.07
C LEU A 233 7.68 -31.45 0.84
N ILE A 234 6.74 -30.72 1.44
CA ILE A 234 5.66 -31.32 2.25
C ILE A 234 4.81 -32.27 1.39
N ALA A 235 4.46 -31.86 0.17
CA ALA A 235 3.72 -32.70 -0.77
C ALA A 235 4.48 -33.99 -1.08
N LEU A 236 5.76 -33.90 -1.48
CA LEU A 236 6.60 -35.06 -1.78
C LEU A 236 6.79 -35.98 -0.57
N LEU A 237 7.04 -35.41 0.61
CA LEU A 237 7.22 -36.18 1.85
C LEU A 237 5.94 -36.93 2.23
N SER A 238 4.77 -36.30 2.06
CA SER A 238 3.48 -36.94 2.32
C SER A 238 3.17 -38.08 1.33
N ILE A 239 3.65 -37.97 0.09
CA ILE A 239 3.55 -39.04 -0.92
C ILE A 239 4.53 -40.17 -0.59
N TRP A 240 5.77 -39.84 -0.22
CA TRP A 240 6.81 -40.81 0.10
C TRP A 240 6.48 -41.64 1.35
N LEU A 241 6.03 -40.99 2.43
CA LEU A 241 5.55 -41.67 3.66
C LEU A 241 4.36 -42.59 3.41
N ARG A 242 3.73 -42.50 2.23
CA ARG A 242 2.60 -43.34 1.85
C ARG A 242 2.99 -44.47 0.89
N ALA A 243 4.08 -44.31 0.14
CA ALA A 243 4.62 -45.36 -0.73
C ALA A 243 5.38 -46.43 0.05
N ARG A 244 5.69 -46.15 1.33
CA ARG A 244 6.33 -47.04 2.29
C ARG A 244 5.32 -47.56 3.30
#